data_AF-A0A833FK31-F1
#
_entry.id   AF-A0A833FK31-F1
#
_cell.length_a   1.000
_cell.length_b   1.000
_cell.length_c   1.000
_cell.angle_alpha   90.00
_cell.angle_beta   90.00
_cell.angle_gamma   90.00
#
_symmetry.space_group_name_H-M   'P 1'
#
loop_
_entity.id
_entity.type
_entity.pdbx_description
1 polymer ?
#
loop_
_entity_poly.entity_id
_entity_poly.type
_entity_poly.pdbx_seq_one_letter_code
_entity_poly.pdbx_strand_id
1 'polypeptide(L)'
;MSNENYISYSATQDFLSARRRSSTLIASGVMLCIFSPIVLLLLISFTRLDILTWSINFATGIGVIVLLAFIAAAVALFIAGNRWLKVHENYEYEDCNLSNKLREKIIKENKVYENQHMIFKIIGITFCILSAIPLMSGALFVDALASSRLDDLMTGLSSVTLLLVGIGVFFLVKTNIIHDSFNIILQLDDYTSEKKAGKKLIEKYATIYWMVISFIYLAYSFMSNNWSQSWIIWPLAGIAYGIFETVMSLKKKKAISE
;
A
#
# COMPACT_ATOMS: atom_id res chain seq x y z
N MET A 1 -37.62 12.39 -18.88
CA MET A 1 -36.51 11.55 -19.40
C MET A 1 -35.23 12.30 -19.10
N SER A 2 -34.58 12.00 -17.97
CA SER A 2 -33.28 12.58 -17.63
C SER A 2 -32.27 12.14 -18.70
N ASN A 3 -31.57 13.08 -19.31
CA ASN A 3 -30.37 12.79 -20.10
C ASN A 3 -29.29 12.30 -19.13
N GLU A 4 -29.39 11.05 -18.72
CA GLU A 4 -28.26 10.35 -18.11
C GLU A 4 -27.25 10.10 -19.22
N ASN A 5 -26.13 10.83 -19.19
CA ASN A 5 -25.03 10.60 -20.11
C ASN A 5 -24.44 9.22 -19.83
N TYR A 6 -24.85 8.22 -20.62
CA TYR A 6 -24.32 6.87 -20.52
C TYR A 6 -22.84 6.83 -20.91
N ILE A 7 -22.03 6.16 -20.09
CA ILE A 7 -20.61 5.97 -20.38
C ILE A 7 -20.45 5.03 -21.59
N SER A 8 -19.56 5.37 -22.51
CA SER A 8 -19.25 4.53 -23.66
C SER A 8 -18.41 3.31 -23.26
N TYR A 9 -18.54 2.23 -24.03
CA TYR A 9 -17.72 1.03 -23.83
C TYR A 9 -16.21 1.33 -23.95
N SER A 10 -15.81 2.20 -24.89
CA SER A 10 -14.41 2.60 -25.06
C SER A 10 -13.87 3.29 -23.82
N ALA A 11 -14.59 4.29 -23.28
CA ALA A 11 -14.17 4.99 -22.06
C ALA A 11 -14.03 4.05 -20.85
N THR A 12 -14.91 3.04 -20.74
CA THR A 12 -14.84 2.03 -19.68
C THR A 12 -13.59 1.13 -19.82
N GLN A 13 -13.28 0.71 -21.04
CA GLN A 13 -12.08 -0.11 -21.31
C GLN A 13 -10.78 0.70 -21.14
N ASP A 14 -10.79 1.97 -21.53
CA ASP A 14 -9.66 2.89 -21.32
C ASP A 14 -9.40 3.08 -19.81
N PHE A 15 -10.46 3.22 -19.01
CA PHE A 15 -10.34 3.26 -17.55
C PHE A 15 -9.74 1.98 -16.94
N LEU A 16 -10.31 0.82 -17.28
CA LEU A 16 -9.85 -0.47 -16.75
C LEU A 16 -8.41 -0.77 -17.14
N SER A 17 -8.02 -0.47 -18.38
CA SER A 17 -6.65 -0.66 -18.85
C SER A 17 -5.67 0.33 -18.20
N ALA A 18 -6.07 1.58 -18.00
CA ALA A 18 -5.31 2.58 -17.26
C ALA A 18 -5.07 2.14 -15.80
N ARG A 19 -6.09 1.62 -15.11
CA ARG A 19 -5.98 1.09 -13.75
C ARG A 19 -5.08 -0.15 -13.67
N ARG A 20 -5.13 -1.06 -14.64
CA ARG A 20 -4.20 -2.20 -14.73
C ARG A 20 -2.74 -1.77 -14.93
N ARG A 21 -2.51 -0.74 -15.74
CA ARG A 21 -1.16 -0.20 -15.96
C ARG A 21 -0.65 0.47 -14.68
N SER A 22 -1.50 1.27 -14.04
CA SER A 22 -1.13 1.92 -12.79
C SER A 22 -0.91 0.92 -11.65
N SER A 23 -1.71 -0.14 -11.57
CA SER A 23 -1.56 -1.13 -10.50
C SER A 23 -0.19 -1.77 -10.51
N THR A 24 0.35 -2.04 -11.70
CA THR A 24 1.70 -2.59 -11.85
C THR A 24 2.77 -1.59 -11.41
N LEU A 25 2.65 -0.31 -11.82
CA LEU A 25 3.60 0.74 -11.44
C LEU A 25 3.60 0.98 -9.91
N ILE A 26 2.41 1.09 -9.32
CA ILE A 26 2.26 1.30 -7.87
C ILE A 26 2.75 0.09 -7.10
N ALA A 27 2.36 -1.13 -7.48
CA ALA A 27 2.83 -2.34 -6.82
C ALA A 27 4.37 -2.47 -6.89
N SER A 28 4.97 -2.18 -8.05
CA SER A 28 6.44 -2.15 -8.19
C SER A 28 7.09 -1.08 -7.33
N GLY A 29 6.48 0.11 -7.20
CA GLY A 29 6.96 1.16 -6.30
C GLY A 29 6.97 0.69 -4.83
N VAL A 30 5.87 0.08 -4.36
CA VAL A 30 5.79 -0.46 -2.99
C VAL A 30 6.84 -1.56 -2.77
N MET A 31 6.99 -2.47 -3.73
CA MET A 31 8.00 -3.52 -3.69
C MET A 31 9.43 -2.95 -3.59
N LEU A 32 9.76 -1.92 -4.39
CA LEU A 32 11.06 -1.25 -4.31
C LEU A 32 11.30 -0.58 -2.96
N CYS A 33 10.27 0.03 -2.35
CA CYS A 33 10.38 0.58 -1.00
C CYS A 33 10.71 -0.49 0.04
N ILE A 34 10.10 -1.68 -0.06
CA ILE A 34 10.38 -2.80 0.85
C ILE A 34 11.78 -3.39 0.58
N PHE A 35 12.21 -3.39 -0.68
CA PHE A 35 13.53 -3.90 -1.08
C PHE A 35 14.67 -2.93 -0.78
N SER A 36 14.37 -1.64 -0.66
CA SER A 36 15.34 -0.58 -0.40
C SER A 36 16.30 -0.88 0.78
N PRO A 37 15.83 -1.28 1.99
CA PRO A 37 16.72 -1.63 3.10
C PRO A 37 17.44 -2.97 2.94
N ILE A 38 17.01 -3.88 2.05
CA ILE A 38 17.59 -5.22 1.90
C ILE A 38 19.08 -5.14 1.52
N VAL A 39 19.42 -4.26 0.58
CA VAL A 39 20.82 -4.11 0.13
C VAL A 39 21.72 -3.65 1.27
N LEU A 40 21.24 -2.68 2.07
CA LEU A 40 21.96 -2.18 3.24
C LEU A 40 22.17 -3.28 4.28
N LEU A 41 21.12 -4.03 4.63
CA LEU A 41 21.18 -5.09 5.62
C LEU A 41 22.09 -6.25 5.19
N LEU A 42 22.05 -6.64 3.91
CA LEU A 42 22.94 -7.67 3.37
C LEU A 42 24.40 -7.24 3.36
N LEU A 43 24.70 -6.00 2.96
CA LEU A 43 26.07 -5.48 3.00
C LEU A 43 26.63 -5.48 4.42
N ILE A 44 25.84 -5.03 5.40
CA ILE A 44 26.23 -5.05 6.81
C ILE A 44 26.48 -6.49 7.27
N SER A 45 25.54 -7.41 7.04
CA SER A 45 25.67 -8.81 7.44
C SER A 45 26.91 -9.49 6.81
N PHE A 46 27.17 -9.29 5.52
CA PHE A 46 28.34 -9.87 4.84
C PHE A 46 29.68 -9.29 5.31
N THR A 47 29.75 -8.00 5.64
CA THR A 47 30.99 -7.44 6.23
C THR A 47 31.27 -8.00 7.62
N ARG A 48 30.23 -8.23 8.43
CA ARG A 48 30.40 -8.75 9.79
C ARG A 48 30.66 -10.26 9.85
N LEU A 49 30.22 -11.00 8.84
CA LEU A 49 30.53 -12.42 8.67
C LEU A 49 31.91 -12.67 8.04
N ASP A 50 32.75 -11.64 7.89
CA ASP A 50 34.07 -11.68 7.23
C ASP A 50 34.03 -12.18 5.76
N ILE A 51 32.85 -12.13 5.11
CA ILE A 51 32.67 -12.50 3.70
C ILE A 51 33.22 -11.39 2.80
N LEU A 52 33.04 -10.13 3.21
CA LEU A 52 33.57 -8.94 2.54
C LEU A 52 34.66 -8.30 3.42
N THR A 53 35.79 -7.95 2.81
CA THR A 53 36.92 -7.29 3.49
C THR A 53 36.75 -5.78 3.66
N TRP A 54 35.57 -5.24 3.34
CA TRP A 54 35.27 -3.81 3.44
C TRP A 54 35.03 -3.38 4.88
N SER A 55 35.34 -2.12 5.19
CA SER A 55 34.98 -1.55 6.49
C SER A 55 33.46 -1.39 6.60
N ILE A 56 32.92 -1.61 7.81
CA ILE A 56 31.48 -1.49 8.10
C ILE A 56 30.94 -0.12 7.71
N ASN A 57 31.71 0.95 7.98
CA ASN A 57 31.33 2.32 7.65
C ASN A 57 31.21 2.51 6.12
N PHE A 58 32.11 1.92 5.35
CA PHE A 58 32.08 2.00 3.90
C PHE A 58 30.89 1.23 3.31
N ALA A 59 30.65 0.01 3.77
CA ALA A 59 29.49 -0.80 3.35
C ALA A 59 28.15 -0.14 3.73
N THR A 60 28.07 0.44 4.93
CA THR A 60 26.89 1.21 5.37
C THR A 60 26.67 2.43 4.48
N GLY A 61 27.72 3.18 4.14
CA GLY A 61 27.64 4.34 3.24
C GLY A 61 27.10 3.97 1.85
N ILE A 62 27.64 2.91 1.24
CA ILE A 62 27.15 2.40 -0.05
C ILE A 62 25.69 1.92 0.07
N GLY A 63 25.37 1.17 1.13
CA GLY A 63 24.02 0.66 1.37
C GLY A 63 22.99 1.79 1.46
N VAL A 64 23.31 2.89 2.15
CA VAL A 64 22.43 4.06 2.25
C VAL A 64 22.25 4.74 0.89
N ILE A 65 23.30 4.89 0.08
CA ILE A 65 23.19 5.48 -1.27
C ILE A 65 22.25 4.64 -2.15
N VAL A 66 22.41 3.31 -2.14
CA VAL A 66 21.54 2.40 -2.91
C VAL A 66 20.11 2.43 -2.38
N LEU A 67 19.92 2.42 -1.06
CA LEU A 67 18.61 2.53 -0.41
C LEU A 67 17.88 3.79 -0.92
N LEU A 68 18.54 4.96 -0.88
CA LEU A 68 17.96 6.21 -1.37
C LEU A 68 17.65 6.18 -2.87
N ALA A 69 18.49 5.54 -3.69
CA ALA A 69 18.24 5.37 -5.11
C ALA A 69 16.97 4.53 -5.38
N PHE A 70 16.75 3.46 -4.62
CA PHE A 70 15.52 2.66 -4.69
C PHE A 70 14.28 3.47 -4.32
N ILE A 71 14.36 4.31 -3.27
CA ILE A 71 13.25 5.19 -2.88
C ILE A 71 12.95 6.21 -3.98
N ALA A 72 13.98 6.84 -4.56
CA ALA A 72 13.80 7.79 -5.65
C ALA A 72 13.11 7.13 -6.87
N ALA A 73 13.53 5.91 -7.23
CA ALA A 73 12.87 5.13 -8.28
C ALA A 73 11.43 4.78 -7.94
N ALA A 74 11.15 4.36 -6.69
CA ALA A 74 9.80 4.06 -6.23
C ALA A 74 8.86 5.27 -6.31
N VAL A 75 9.32 6.45 -5.87
CA VAL A 75 8.57 7.71 -5.99
C VAL A 75 8.28 8.05 -7.45
N ALA A 76 9.25 7.87 -8.35
CA ALA A 76 9.03 8.09 -9.78
C ALA A 76 7.93 7.16 -10.34
N LEU A 77 7.92 5.88 -9.94
CA LEU A 77 6.87 4.93 -10.31
C LEU A 77 5.50 5.33 -9.76
N PHE A 78 5.42 5.79 -8.51
CA PHE A 78 4.17 6.28 -7.92
C PHE A 78 3.62 7.49 -8.68
N ILE A 79 4.47 8.46 -9.03
CA ILE A 79 4.06 9.62 -9.83
C ILE A 79 3.58 9.18 -11.22
N ALA A 80 4.31 8.25 -11.86
CA ALA A 80 3.93 7.72 -13.16
C ALA A 80 2.60 6.94 -13.12
N GLY A 81 2.36 6.14 -12.10
CA GLY A 81 1.11 5.41 -11.89
C GLY A 81 -0.06 6.37 -11.60
N ASN A 82 0.13 7.29 -10.66
CA ASN A 82 -0.92 8.22 -10.23
C ASN A 82 -1.45 9.10 -11.37
N ARG A 83 -0.61 9.40 -12.37
CA ARG A 83 -1.05 10.10 -13.58
C ARG A 83 -2.24 9.43 -14.25
N TRP A 84 -2.26 8.10 -14.31
CA TRP A 84 -3.35 7.33 -14.93
C TRP A 84 -4.59 7.25 -14.03
N LEU A 85 -4.42 7.31 -12.70
CA LEU A 85 -5.53 7.41 -11.75
C LEU A 85 -6.26 8.75 -11.89
N LYS A 86 -5.49 9.85 -11.86
CA LYS A 86 -6.03 11.22 -11.88
C LYS A 86 -6.87 11.54 -13.11
N VAL A 87 -6.46 11.04 -14.29
CA VAL A 87 -7.19 11.26 -15.55
C VAL A 87 -8.62 10.71 -15.50
N HIS A 88 -8.87 9.74 -14.63
CA HIS A 88 -10.18 9.09 -14.50
C HIS A 88 -10.74 9.13 -13.07
N GLU A 89 -10.25 10.08 -12.28
CA GLU A 89 -10.63 10.26 -10.88
C GLU A 89 -12.12 10.58 -10.73
N ASN A 90 -12.74 11.19 -11.75
CA ASN A 90 -14.17 11.51 -11.76
C ASN A 90 -15.05 10.27 -11.51
N TYR A 91 -14.69 9.09 -12.03
CA TYR A 91 -15.48 7.87 -11.81
C TYR A 91 -15.48 7.39 -10.36
N GLU A 92 -14.52 7.81 -9.53
CA GLU A 92 -14.51 7.49 -8.10
C GLU A 92 -15.54 8.30 -7.31
N TYR A 93 -15.94 9.47 -7.79
CA TYR A 93 -16.83 10.39 -7.08
C TYR A 93 -18.20 10.59 -7.76
N GLU A 94 -18.27 10.36 -9.07
CA GLU A 94 -19.50 10.52 -9.87
C GLU A 94 -20.18 9.17 -10.13
N ASP A 95 -21.48 9.25 -10.39
CA ASP A 95 -22.28 8.07 -10.72
C ASP A 95 -21.99 7.60 -12.15
N CYS A 96 -21.43 6.40 -12.24
CA CYS A 96 -21.26 5.66 -13.48
C CYS A 96 -22.59 5.11 -14.04
N ASN A 97 -23.25 5.88 -14.91
CA ASN A 97 -24.43 5.40 -15.63
C ASN A 97 -24.03 4.50 -16.81
N LEU A 98 -24.22 3.19 -16.64
CA LEU A 98 -23.90 2.15 -17.61
C LEU A 98 -25.18 1.65 -18.28
N SER A 99 -25.14 1.48 -19.60
CA SER A 99 -26.23 0.77 -20.29
C SER A 99 -26.29 -0.69 -19.81
N ASN A 100 -27.50 -1.29 -19.75
CA ASN A 100 -27.68 -2.65 -19.24
C ASN A 100 -26.77 -3.67 -19.95
N LYS A 101 -26.65 -3.57 -21.28
CA LYS A 101 -25.76 -4.42 -22.09
C LYS A 101 -24.29 -4.28 -21.71
N LEU A 102 -23.85 -3.05 -21.41
CA LEU A 102 -22.49 -2.77 -20.99
C LEU A 102 -22.23 -3.30 -19.58
N ARG A 103 -23.16 -3.08 -18.65
CA ARG A 103 -23.07 -3.59 -17.27
C ARG A 103 -22.93 -5.12 -17.25
N GLU A 104 -23.75 -5.85 -18.00
CA GLU A 104 -23.65 -7.31 -18.08
C GLU A 104 -22.29 -7.79 -18.59
N LYS A 105 -21.71 -7.08 -19.56
CA LYS A 105 -20.39 -7.41 -20.09
C LYS A 105 -19.29 -7.21 -19.03
N ILE A 106 -19.32 -6.09 -18.31
CA ILE A 106 -18.35 -5.82 -17.24
C ILE A 106 -18.51 -6.81 -16.07
N ILE A 107 -19.74 -7.23 -15.74
CA ILE A 107 -19.97 -8.29 -14.73
C ILE A 107 -19.32 -9.61 -15.16
N LYS A 108 -19.43 -9.98 -16.45
CA LYS A 108 -18.76 -11.18 -16.98
C LYS A 108 -17.25 -11.06 -16.89
N GLU A 109 -16.68 -9.91 -17.27
CA GLU A 109 -15.23 -9.65 -17.15
C GLU A 109 -14.76 -9.68 -15.69
N ASN A 110 -15.53 -9.07 -14.77
CA ASN A 110 -15.24 -9.10 -13.34
C ASN A 110 -15.26 -10.54 -12.81
N LYS A 111 -16.27 -11.34 -13.15
CA LYS A 111 -16.37 -12.74 -12.71
C LYS A 111 -15.20 -13.60 -13.20
N VAL A 112 -14.67 -13.33 -14.40
CA VAL A 112 -13.44 -13.98 -14.88
C VAL A 112 -12.23 -13.52 -14.06
N TYR A 113 -12.16 -12.22 -13.74
CA TYR A 113 -11.08 -11.67 -12.94
C TYR A 113 -11.11 -12.08 -11.46
N GLU A 114 -12.28 -12.32 -10.87
CA GLU A 114 -12.45 -12.77 -9.47
C GLU A 114 -11.56 -13.98 -9.14
N ASN A 115 -11.51 -14.96 -10.04
CA ASN A 115 -10.65 -16.13 -9.84
C ASN A 115 -9.16 -15.74 -9.82
N GLN A 116 -8.75 -14.84 -10.71
CA GLN A 116 -7.37 -14.33 -10.73
C GLN A 116 -7.06 -13.47 -9.50
N HIS A 117 -8.03 -12.68 -9.04
CA HIS A 117 -7.94 -11.89 -7.82
C HIS A 117 -7.73 -12.77 -6.59
N MET A 118 -8.53 -13.83 -6.47
CA MET A 118 -8.40 -14.83 -5.42
C MET A 118 -7.01 -15.50 -5.44
N ILE A 119 -6.54 -15.95 -6.60
CA ILE A 119 -5.22 -16.59 -6.73
C ILE A 119 -4.10 -15.63 -6.31
N PHE A 120 -4.09 -14.39 -6.80
CA PHE A 120 -3.06 -13.42 -6.41
C PHE A 120 -3.12 -13.05 -4.93
N LYS A 121 -4.31 -12.97 -4.33
CA LYS A 121 -4.46 -12.79 -2.89
C LYS A 121 -3.89 -13.96 -2.10
N ILE A 122 -4.21 -15.19 -2.49
CA ILE A 122 -3.67 -16.40 -1.84
C ILE A 122 -2.16 -16.40 -1.93
N ILE A 123 -1.58 -16.16 -3.10
CA ILE A 123 -0.12 -16.09 -3.29
C ILE A 123 0.47 -15.01 -2.38
N GLY A 124 -0.09 -13.79 -2.41
CA GLY A 124 0.42 -12.67 -1.62
C GLY A 124 0.41 -12.93 -0.12
N ILE A 125 -0.72 -13.43 0.41
CA ILE A 125 -0.87 -13.77 1.83
C ILE A 125 0.07 -14.92 2.21
N THR A 126 0.17 -15.95 1.37
CA THR A 126 1.05 -17.10 1.60
C THR A 126 2.51 -16.64 1.72
N PHE A 127 3.01 -15.80 0.80
CA PHE A 127 4.36 -15.24 0.90
C PHE A 127 4.58 -14.41 2.17
N CYS A 128 3.57 -13.65 2.60
CA CYS A 128 3.66 -12.89 3.86
C CYS A 128 3.74 -13.82 5.07
N ILE A 129 2.98 -14.91 5.11
CA ILE A 129 3.03 -15.90 6.20
C ILE A 129 4.38 -16.64 6.18
N LEU A 130 4.84 -17.10 5.01
CA LEU A 130 6.13 -17.78 4.86
C LEU A 130 7.32 -16.88 5.24
N SER A 131 7.16 -15.55 5.16
CA SER A 131 8.21 -14.61 5.57
C SER A 131 8.59 -14.68 7.06
N ALA A 132 7.74 -15.29 7.90
CA ALA A 132 8.07 -15.58 9.29
C ALA A 132 9.10 -16.70 9.46
N ILE A 133 9.20 -17.62 8.48
CA ILE A 133 10.08 -18.80 8.56
C ILE A 133 11.56 -18.41 8.68
N PRO A 134 12.12 -17.51 7.83
CA PRO A 134 13.51 -17.06 8.00
C PRO A 134 13.80 -16.45 9.36
N LEU A 135 12.84 -15.74 9.96
CA LEU A 135 13.04 -15.15 11.28
C LEU A 135 13.02 -16.22 12.38
N MET A 136 12.09 -17.17 12.29
CA MET A 136 11.97 -18.27 13.26
C MET A 136 13.10 -19.28 13.16
N SER A 137 13.66 -19.51 11.96
CA SER A 137 14.82 -20.39 11.82
C SER A 137 16.05 -19.87 12.57
N GLY A 138 16.14 -18.55 12.77
CA GLY A 138 17.18 -17.94 13.58
C GLY A 138 17.18 -18.41 15.04
N ALA A 139 16.00 -18.71 15.60
CA ALA A 139 15.88 -19.23 16.96
C ALA A 139 16.52 -20.63 17.12
N LEU A 140 16.60 -21.42 16.05
CA LEU A 140 17.20 -22.76 16.09
C LEU A 140 18.72 -22.74 16.28
N PHE A 141 19.36 -21.60 16.00
CA PHE A 141 20.81 -21.46 16.09
C PHE A 141 21.28 -20.74 17.36
N VAL A 142 20.36 -20.35 18.24
CA VAL A 142 20.65 -19.59 19.47
C VAL A 142 21.63 -20.35 20.38
N ASP A 143 21.46 -21.66 20.50
CA ASP A 143 22.35 -22.50 21.33
C ASP A 143 23.64 -22.92 20.60
N ALA A 144 23.70 -22.73 19.27
CA ALA A 144 24.79 -23.22 18.43
C ALA A 144 25.84 -22.15 18.09
N LEU A 145 25.50 -20.86 18.20
CA LEU A 145 26.35 -19.74 17.79
C LEU A 145 26.63 -18.80 18.97
N ALA A 146 27.81 -18.17 18.95
CA ALA A 146 28.12 -17.07 19.84
C ALA A 146 27.17 -15.88 19.59
N SER A 147 26.83 -15.14 20.65
CA SER A 147 25.87 -14.02 20.62
C SER A 147 26.16 -13.00 19.52
N SER A 148 27.43 -12.67 19.27
CA SER A 148 27.82 -11.73 18.20
C SER A 148 27.51 -12.23 16.79
N ARG A 149 27.75 -13.51 16.49
CA ARG A 149 27.43 -14.10 15.18
C ARG A 149 25.93 -14.31 14.97
N LEU A 150 25.17 -14.46 16.06
CA LEU A 150 23.71 -14.54 16.00
C LEU A 150 23.11 -13.23 15.52
N ASP A 151 23.52 -12.08 16.07
CA ASP A 151 23.02 -10.77 15.66
C ASP A 151 23.25 -10.50 14.16
N ASP A 152 24.40 -10.95 13.64
CA ASP A 152 24.79 -10.75 12.24
C ASP A 152 24.00 -11.68 11.29
N LEU A 153 23.73 -12.91 11.73
CA LEU A 153 22.86 -13.85 11.03
C LEU A 153 21.41 -13.36 11.03
N MET A 154 20.90 -12.85 12.16
CA MET A 154 19.54 -12.29 12.26
C MET A 154 19.36 -11.10 11.32
N THR A 155 20.39 -10.27 11.15
CA THR A 155 20.39 -9.15 10.20
C THR A 155 20.23 -9.66 8.75
N GLY A 156 20.93 -10.73 8.39
CA GLY A 156 20.79 -11.39 7.08
C GLY A 156 19.41 -12.03 6.89
N LEU A 157 18.90 -12.76 7.88
CA LEU A 157 17.57 -13.40 7.84
C LEU A 157 16.45 -12.38 7.72
N SER A 158 16.57 -11.22 8.40
CA SER A 158 15.63 -10.11 8.27
C SER A 158 15.53 -9.61 6.83
N SER A 159 16.64 -9.61 6.09
CA SER A 159 16.68 -9.24 4.67
C SER A 159 15.89 -10.22 3.80
N VAL A 160 15.98 -11.52 4.09
CA VAL A 160 15.21 -12.57 3.41
C VAL A 160 13.72 -12.45 3.70
N THR A 161 13.36 -12.17 4.96
CA THR A 161 11.97 -11.89 5.36
C THR A 161 11.41 -10.71 4.55
N LEU A 162 12.12 -9.58 4.49
CA LEU A 162 11.70 -8.42 3.71
C LEU A 162 11.54 -8.73 2.21
N LEU A 163 12.41 -9.58 1.65
CA LEU A 163 12.30 -10.02 0.26
C LEU A 163 10.98 -10.75 0.01
N LEU A 164 10.64 -11.72 0.87
CA LEU A 164 9.39 -12.48 0.77
C LEU A 164 8.16 -11.59 0.95
N VAL A 165 8.19 -10.69 1.94
CA VAL A 165 7.12 -9.71 2.17
C VAL A 165 6.96 -8.81 0.95
N GLY A 166 8.04 -8.29 0.37
CA GLY A 166 7.97 -7.41 -0.80
C GLY A 166 7.33 -8.08 -2.02
N ILE A 167 7.62 -9.35 -2.25
CA ILE A 167 6.96 -10.16 -3.30
C ILE A 167 5.47 -10.33 -2.98
N GLY A 168 5.13 -10.69 -1.74
CA GLY A 168 3.75 -10.88 -1.33
C GLY A 168 2.91 -9.60 -1.48
N VAL A 169 3.43 -8.48 -1.00
CA VAL A 169 2.79 -7.17 -1.08
C VAL A 169 2.62 -6.71 -2.54
N PHE A 170 3.56 -7.01 -3.44
CA PHE A 170 3.41 -6.70 -4.86
C PHE A 170 2.12 -7.31 -5.44
N PHE A 171 1.86 -8.60 -5.18
CA PHE A 171 0.66 -9.27 -5.67
C PHE A 171 -0.61 -8.68 -5.04
N LEU A 172 -0.60 -8.42 -3.73
CA LEU A 172 -1.74 -7.84 -3.01
C LEU A 172 -2.11 -6.45 -3.53
N VAL A 173 -1.13 -5.55 -3.66
CA VAL A 173 -1.36 -4.18 -4.15
C VAL A 173 -1.85 -4.22 -5.60
N LYS A 174 -1.19 -5.01 -6.45
CA LYS A 174 -1.57 -5.11 -7.87
C LYS A 174 -3.00 -5.60 -8.05
N THR A 175 -3.38 -6.64 -7.32
CA THR A 175 -4.70 -7.25 -7.50
C THR A 175 -5.82 -6.42 -6.89
N ASN A 176 -5.59 -5.78 -5.74
CA ASN A 176 -6.59 -4.90 -5.13
C ASN A 176 -6.93 -3.71 -6.03
N ILE A 177 -5.92 -3.03 -6.60
CA ILE A 177 -6.18 -1.89 -7.49
C ILE A 177 -7.00 -2.30 -8.73
N ILE A 178 -6.80 -3.50 -9.27
CA ILE A 178 -7.57 -3.98 -10.43
C ILE A 178 -8.99 -4.37 -10.00
N HIS A 179 -9.16 -5.07 -8.88
CA HIS A 179 -10.47 -5.43 -8.35
C HIS A 179 -11.29 -4.17 -8.01
N ASP A 180 -10.68 -3.19 -7.36
CA ASP A 180 -11.31 -1.89 -7.06
C ASP A 180 -11.76 -1.16 -8.33
N SER A 181 -11.04 -1.28 -9.44
CA SER A 181 -11.47 -0.66 -10.71
C SER A 181 -12.80 -1.23 -11.22
N PHE A 182 -13.08 -2.52 -11.01
CA PHE A 182 -14.38 -3.10 -11.32
C PHE A 182 -15.46 -2.62 -10.36
N ASN A 183 -15.15 -2.55 -9.06
CA ASN A 183 -16.10 -2.08 -8.04
C ASN A 183 -16.47 -0.60 -8.26
N ILE A 184 -15.53 0.25 -8.69
CA ILE A 184 -15.77 1.66 -9.03
C ILE A 184 -16.78 1.80 -10.18
N ILE A 185 -16.59 1.04 -11.27
CA ILE A 185 -17.46 1.10 -12.45
C ILE A 185 -18.84 0.51 -12.13
N LEU A 186 -18.87 -0.67 -11.52
CA LEU A 186 -20.12 -1.36 -11.21
C LEU A 186 -20.89 -0.73 -10.04
N GLN A 187 -20.24 0.17 -9.29
CA GLN A 187 -20.71 0.83 -8.06
C GLN A 187 -21.02 -0.18 -6.95
N LEU A 188 -20.09 -1.09 -6.69
CA LEU A 188 -20.20 -2.13 -5.67
C LEU A 188 -19.43 -1.73 -4.40
N ASP A 189 -19.72 -2.41 -3.29
CA ASP A 189 -19.05 -2.28 -1.99
C ASP A 189 -18.98 -0.84 -1.43
N ASP A 190 -17.79 -0.25 -1.46
CA ASP A 190 -17.53 1.12 -0.97
C ASP A 190 -17.76 2.20 -2.02
N TYR A 191 -18.08 1.78 -3.25
CA TYR A 191 -18.30 2.66 -4.40
C TYR A 191 -19.77 2.78 -4.80
N THR A 192 -20.70 2.42 -3.91
CA THR A 192 -22.14 2.72 -4.11
C THR A 192 -22.36 4.23 -4.14
N SER A 193 -23.35 4.70 -4.90
CA SER A 193 -23.67 6.14 -5.04
C SER A 193 -23.81 6.87 -3.69
N GLU A 194 -24.44 6.22 -2.71
CA GLU A 194 -24.62 6.76 -1.36
C GLU A 194 -23.29 7.05 -0.64
N LYS A 195 -22.34 6.11 -0.76
CA LYS A 195 -21.01 6.21 -0.14
C LYS A 195 -20.10 7.18 -0.89
N LYS A 196 -20.12 7.17 -2.23
CA LYS A 196 -19.34 8.10 -3.07
C LYS A 196 -19.64 9.57 -2.77
N ALA A 197 -20.91 9.92 -2.58
CA ALA A 197 -21.32 11.27 -2.24
C ALA A 197 -20.76 11.76 -0.88
N GLY A 198 -20.34 10.86 0.01
CA GLY A 198 -19.71 11.21 1.30
C GLY A 198 -18.19 11.30 1.23
N LYS A 199 -17.58 10.53 0.32
CA LYS A 199 -16.13 10.34 0.22
C LYS A 199 -15.36 11.66 0.04
N LYS A 200 -15.83 12.55 -0.84
CA LYS A 200 -15.17 13.83 -1.12
C LYS A 200 -15.04 14.77 0.09
N LEU A 201 -16.04 14.75 0.98
CA LEU A 201 -15.97 15.52 2.23
C LEU A 201 -15.03 14.85 3.23
N ILE A 202 -15.14 13.53 3.39
CA ILE A 202 -14.28 12.75 4.29
C ILE A 202 -12.81 12.94 3.93
N GLU A 203 -12.44 12.86 2.65
CA GLU A 203 -11.07 13.08 2.17
C GLU A 203 -10.53 14.49 2.44
N LYS A 204 -11.37 15.50 2.27
CA LYS A 204 -11.01 16.89 2.59
C LYS A 204 -10.72 17.05 4.08
N TYR A 205 -11.58 16.50 4.95
CA TYR A 205 -11.38 16.52 6.40
C TYR A 205 -10.21 15.65 6.83
N ALA A 206 -9.99 14.50 6.17
CA ALA A 206 -8.88 13.60 6.43
C ALA A 206 -7.54 14.30 6.19
N THR A 207 -7.43 15.06 5.10
CA THR A 207 -6.21 15.83 4.79
C THR A 207 -5.88 16.82 5.92
N ILE A 208 -6.89 17.55 6.40
CA ILE A 208 -6.73 18.51 7.51
C ILE A 208 -6.37 17.77 8.80
N TYR A 209 -7.06 16.66 9.10
CA TYR A 209 -6.81 15.83 10.27
C TYR A 209 -5.35 15.36 10.32
N TRP A 210 -4.83 14.79 9.22
CA TRP A 210 -3.45 14.30 9.15
C TRP A 210 -2.42 15.42 9.24
N MET A 211 -2.69 16.60 8.67
CA MET A 211 -1.82 17.76 8.84
C MET A 211 -1.77 18.23 10.30
N VAL A 212 -2.91 18.28 10.99
CA VAL A 212 -2.98 18.69 12.41
C VAL A 212 -2.26 17.69 13.31
N ILE A 213 -2.50 16.39 13.13
CA ILE A 213 -1.79 15.34 13.90
C ILE A 213 -0.28 15.41 13.66
N SER A 214 0.15 15.59 12.41
CA SER A 214 1.57 15.72 12.07
C SER A 214 2.19 16.95 12.74
N PHE A 215 1.48 18.07 12.75
CA PHE A 215 1.91 19.28 13.44
C PHE A 215 2.04 19.05 14.95
N ILE A 216 1.05 18.42 15.59
CA ILE A 216 1.08 18.09 17.03
C ILE A 216 2.26 17.16 17.34
N TYR A 217 2.45 16.11 16.54
CA TYR A 217 3.56 15.16 16.69
C TYR A 217 4.91 15.86 16.60
N LEU A 218 5.12 16.70 15.59
CA LEU A 218 6.38 17.42 15.39
C LEU A 218 6.60 18.45 16.50
N ALA A 219 5.60 19.28 16.81
CA ALA A 219 5.70 20.30 17.86
C ALA A 219 6.04 19.66 19.22
N TYR A 220 5.33 18.59 19.60
CA TYR A 220 5.61 17.85 20.82
C TYR A 220 7.01 17.22 20.81
N SER A 221 7.41 16.57 19.70
CA SER A 221 8.72 15.91 19.60
C SER A 221 9.87 16.91 19.69
N PHE A 222 9.76 18.08 19.05
CA PHE A 222 10.79 19.12 19.11
C PHE A 222 10.85 19.80 20.47
N MET A 223 9.72 20.11 21.10
CA MET A 223 9.70 20.78 22.40
C MET A 223 10.19 19.87 23.54
N SER A 224 9.76 18.60 23.54
CA SER A 224 10.11 17.64 24.60
C SER A 224 11.44 16.92 24.36
N ASN A 225 12.00 17.01 23.15
CA ASN A 225 13.13 16.21 22.66
C ASN A 225 12.95 14.69 22.89
N ASN A 226 11.72 14.23 23.11
CA ASN A 226 11.39 12.88 23.54
C ASN A 226 10.82 12.06 22.37
N TRP A 227 11.67 11.83 21.38
CA TRP A 227 11.37 11.02 20.19
C TRP A 227 11.06 9.55 20.52
N SER A 228 11.51 9.07 21.69
CA SER A 228 11.29 7.68 22.13
C SER A 228 9.83 7.40 22.48
N GLN A 229 9.06 8.40 22.92
CA GLN A 229 7.66 8.22 23.32
C GLN A 229 6.67 8.92 22.39
N SER A 230 7.09 9.95 21.66
CA SER A 230 6.19 10.73 20.80
C SER A 230 5.55 9.91 19.68
N TRP A 231 6.14 8.76 19.29
CA TRP A 231 5.57 7.87 18.28
C TRP A 231 4.18 7.32 18.66
N ILE A 232 3.83 7.28 19.95
CA ILE A 232 2.51 6.84 20.46
C ILE A 232 1.36 7.68 19.89
N ILE A 233 1.64 8.93 19.47
CA ILE A 233 0.66 9.80 18.82
C ILE A 233 0.13 9.17 17.52
N TRP A 234 0.95 8.40 16.79
CA TRP A 234 0.54 7.79 15.52
C TRP A 234 -0.53 6.69 15.68
N PRO A 235 -0.36 5.67 16.54
CA PRO A 235 -1.44 4.72 16.86
C PRO A 235 -2.72 5.39 17.35
N LEU A 236 -2.61 6.36 18.27
CA LEU A 236 -3.77 7.08 18.80
C LEU A 236 -4.51 7.85 17.70
N ALA A 237 -3.78 8.51 16.81
CA ALA A 237 -4.35 9.21 15.67
C ALA A 237 -5.04 8.25 14.69
N GLY A 238 -4.50 7.05 14.46
CA GLY A 238 -5.15 6.04 13.63
C GLY A 238 -6.52 5.62 14.19
N ILE A 239 -6.58 5.35 15.50
CA ILE A 239 -7.83 4.98 16.19
C ILE A 239 -8.84 6.12 16.12
N ALA A 240 -8.41 7.35 16.43
CA ALA A 240 -9.28 8.52 16.39
C ALA A 240 -9.81 8.82 14.98
N TYR A 241 -9.02 8.56 13.93
CA TYR A 241 -9.48 8.68 12.54
C TYR A 241 -10.58 7.67 12.22
N GLY A 242 -10.42 6.40 12.60
CA GLY A 242 -11.45 5.37 12.38
C GLY A 242 -12.77 5.68 13.10
N ILE A 243 -12.69 6.25 14.32
CA ILE A 243 -13.86 6.74 15.05
C ILE A 243 -14.52 7.90 14.30
N PHE A 244 -13.73 8.88 13.84
CA PHE A 244 -14.23 10.04 13.09
C PHE A 244 -14.95 9.63 11.80
N GLU A 245 -14.37 8.70 11.03
CA GLU A 245 -14.97 8.17 9.80
C GLU A 245 -16.29 7.44 10.07
N THR A 246 -16.35 6.64 11.15
CA THR A 246 -17.57 5.93 11.56
C THR A 246 -18.67 6.91 11.98
N VAL A 247 -18.34 7.96 12.74
CA VAL A 247 -19.32 8.97 13.18
C VAL A 247 -19.87 9.76 11.99
N MET A 248 -19.01 10.15 11.04
CA MET A 248 -19.41 10.88 9.84
C MET A 248 -20.29 10.04 8.92
N SER A 249 -19.98 8.75 8.75
CA SER A 249 -20.80 7.84 7.94
C SER A 249 -22.18 7.57 8.58
N LEU A 250 -22.26 7.42 9.91
CA LEU A 250 -23.51 7.23 10.64
C LEU A 250 -24.42 8.47 10.60
N LYS A 251 -23.87 9.68 10.81
CA LYS A 251 -24.66 10.93 10.74
C LYS A 251 -25.31 11.11 9.37
N LYS A 252 -24.63 10.71 8.30
CA LYS A 252 -25.15 10.85 6.94
C LYS A 252 -26.24 9.83 6.63
N LYS A 253 -26.12 8.58 7.12
CA LYS A 253 -27.17 7.56 6.97
C LYS A 253 -28.50 8.01 7.57
N LYS A 254 -28.44 8.75 8.68
CA LYS A 254 -29.63 9.33 9.34
C LYS A 254 -30.24 10.50 8.56
N ALA A 255 -29.42 11.35 7.93
CA ALA A 255 -29.89 12.50 7.14
C ALA A 255 -30.46 12.12 5.76
N ILE A 256 -30.23 10.90 5.27
CA ILE A 256 -30.79 10.38 4.02
C ILE A 256 -32.11 9.62 4.27
N SER A 257 -32.36 9.20 5.52
CA SER A 257 -33.58 8.48 5.93
C SER A 257 -34.71 9.39 6.46
N GLU A 258 -34.47 10.70 6.57
CA GLU A 258 -35.44 11.76 6.89
C GLU A 258 -35.81 12.52 5.62
#